data_AF-A0AA51QMX0-F1
#
_entry.id   AF-A0AA51QMX0-F1
#
_cell.length_a   1.000
_cell.length_b   1.000
_cell.length_c   1.000
_cell.angle_alpha   90.00
_cell.angle_beta   90.00
_cell.angle_gamma   90.00
#
_symmetry.space_group_name_H-M   'P 1'
#
loop_
_entity.id
_entity.type
_entity.pdbx_description
1 polymer ?
#
loop_
_entity_poly.entity_id
_entity_poly.type
_entity_poly.pdbx_seq_one_letter_code
_entity_poly.pdbx_strand_id
1 'polypeptide(L)'
;MEVLLLGTGAADGWPNPFCLCRSCSDAAARGEIRGQTAALVDDVLMLDCGPEAPRAALRHGRTLAGVRHVLLTHSHPDHLGPQALLFRSWAATDSEIEMIGPIDALDQCRDWIAPTDPVRFVPVAAGDVLTVGEYRVRVLPAAHRVLSEGDSVLYDVQGPGGDRLLWACDTGPLPMEWFDRVAGADYDAVFLEETFGDRLDLGSAHHTLPAFGETVRTLRACGAVTERTEVVAVHLGHHNPPVGQLRIRLAASGARPGDDGEVTTVGRTTGKAAATQRTLVLGGVRSGKSRHAEELLESFPAVTYVATGGTRDGDAEWAERVALHRARRPRSWTTVETDDVAAVLREADEPLLIDCLGTWLTARLDRHDVWSGGDLAAVETDVEELLDAWRSCAVPAVAVSNEVGSGVVPPTASGRLFRDLLGRLNARVAAESQAVTLVVAGIPTRLR
;
A
#
# COMPACT_ATOMS: atom_id res chain seq x y z
N MET A 1 -15.72 7.67 3.23
CA MET A 1 -14.80 8.80 2.99
C MET A 1 -13.71 8.34 2.05
N GLU A 2 -13.33 9.16 1.08
CA GLU A 2 -12.09 9.04 0.31
C GLU A 2 -10.98 9.80 1.05
N VAL A 3 -9.83 9.17 1.28
CA VAL A 3 -8.65 9.78 1.93
C VAL A 3 -7.47 9.70 0.99
N LEU A 4 -7.02 10.85 0.47
CA LEU A 4 -5.78 10.98 -0.27
C LEU A 4 -4.64 11.33 0.68
N LEU A 5 -3.61 10.50 0.74
CA LEU A 5 -2.37 10.81 1.46
C LEU A 5 -1.54 11.79 0.62
N LEU A 6 -1.45 13.04 1.06
CA LEU A 6 -0.67 14.08 0.38
C LEU A 6 0.82 13.92 0.66
N GLY A 7 1.15 13.43 1.85
CA GLY A 7 2.50 13.06 2.24
C GLY A 7 2.45 12.04 3.36
N THR A 8 3.50 11.26 3.48
CA THR A 8 3.60 10.15 4.45
C THR A 8 4.94 10.09 5.16
N GLY A 9 5.83 11.06 4.90
CA GLY A 9 7.12 11.19 5.54
C GLY A 9 7.05 12.04 6.81
N ALA A 10 8.06 11.89 7.66
CA ALA A 10 8.27 12.76 8.82
C ALA A 10 8.68 14.18 8.41
N ALA A 11 8.89 15.06 9.39
CA ALA A 11 9.26 16.47 9.19
C ALA A 11 10.34 16.76 8.14
N ASP A 12 11.37 15.93 8.07
CA ASP A 12 12.52 16.06 7.18
C ASP A 12 12.40 15.29 5.85
N GLY A 13 11.26 14.63 5.65
CA GLY A 13 10.94 13.79 4.50
C GLY A 13 11.76 12.49 4.45
N TRP A 14 11.43 11.62 3.50
CA TRP A 14 12.20 10.41 3.22
C TRP A 14 12.27 10.18 1.70
N PRO A 15 13.45 10.25 1.07
CA PRO A 15 14.79 10.48 1.65
C PRO A 15 15.02 11.90 2.16
N ASN A 16 15.64 12.00 3.34
CA ASN A 16 16.21 13.26 3.81
C ASN A 16 17.37 13.67 2.86
N PRO A 17 17.35 14.90 2.30
CA PRO A 17 18.29 15.36 1.28
C PRO A 17 19.74 15.51 1.77
N PHE A 18 19.96 15.52 3.08
CA PHE A 18 21.28 15.63 3.70
C PHE A 18 21.79 14.29 4.26
N CYS A 19 21.06 13.19 4.05
CA CYS A 19 21.39 11.89 4.61
C CYS A 19 21.83 10.88 3.53
N LEU A 20 22.89 10.12 3.83
CA LEU A 20 23.42 9.04 2.99
C LEU A 20 23.23 7.66 3.64
N CYS A 21 22.31 7.52 4.59
CA CYS A 21 22.04 6.21 5.20
C CYS A 21 21.52 5.22 4.14
N ARG A 22 21.55 3.92 4.47
CA ARG A 22 21.06 2.86 3.57
C ARG A 22 19.61 3.10 3.14
N SER A 23 18.77 3.61 4.04
CA SER A 23 17.35 3.86 3.78
C SER A 23 17.13 5.01 2.79
N CYS A 24 17.77 6.16 3.01
CA CYS A 24 17.71 7.29 2.08
C CYS A 24 18.31 6.94 0.71
N SER A 25 19.44 6.23 0.69
CA SER A 25 20.11 5.87 -0.56
C SER A 25 19.28 4.90 -1.41
N ASP A 26 18.58 3.94 -0.78
CA ASP A 26 17.68 3.01 -1.48
C ASP A 26 16.45 3.75 -2.02
N ALA A 27 15.79 4.58 -1.20
CA ALA A 27 14.63 5.37 -1.62
C ALA A 27 14.97 6.33 -2.78
N ALA A 28 16.10 7.05 -2.67
CA ALA A 28 16.58 7.94 -3.73
C ALA A 28 16.89 7.19 -5.03
N ALA A 29 17.51 6.00 -4.96
CA ALA A 29 17.80 5.18 -6.13
C ALA A 29 16.54 4.67 -6.83
N ARG A 30 15.44 4.51 -6.09
CA ARG A 30 14.12 4.10 -6.61
C ARG A 30 13.24 5.27 -7.06
N GLY A 31 13.64 6.51 -6.76
CA GLY A 31 12.81 7.69 -6.98
C GLY A 31 11.58 7.74 -6.06
N GLU A 32 11.62 7.02 -4.93
CA GLU A 32 10.57 7.04 -3.93
C GLU A 32 10.80 8.22 -3.00
N ILE A 33 9.87 9.18 -2.99
CA ILE A 33 9.93 10.39 -2.18
C ILE A 33 8.66 10.47 -1.35
N ARG A 34 8.82 10.70 -0.06
CA ARG A 34 7.78 10.92 0.93
C ARG A 34 7.90 12.33 1.45
N GLY A 35 6.90 13.16 1.16
CA GLY A 35 6.75 14.51 1.68
C GLY A 35 6.11 14.53 3.07
N GLN A 36 6.06 15.72 3.66
CA GLN A 36 5.53 15.94 5.01
C GLN A 36 4.08 15.45 5.14
N THR A 37 3.78 14.79 6.27
CA THR A 37 2.52 14.07 6.45
C THR A 37 1.32 15.00 6.46
N ALA A 38 0.39 14.73 5.54
CA ALA A 38 -0.90 15.42 5.45
C ALA A 38 -1.86 14.55 4.63
N ALA A 39 -3.16 14.76 4.81
CA ALA A 39 -4.17 14.05 4.03
C ALA A 39 -5.35 14.95 3.63
N LEU A 40 -5.98 14.60 2.52
CA LEU A 40 -7.18 15.25 2.00
C LEU A 40 -8.34 14.26 2.02
N VAL A 41 -9.42 14.63 2.70
CA VAL A 41 -10.61 13.81 2.90
C VAL A 41 -11.77 14.40 2.09
N ASP A 42 -12.32 13.59 1.17
CA ASP A 42 -13.41 13.91 0.24
C ASP A 42 -13.25 15.28 -0.49
N ASP A 43 -12.00 15.69 -0.75
CA ASP A 43 -11.63 17.00 -1.33
C ASP A 43 -12.12 18.25 -0.56
N VAL A 44 -12.65 18.09 0.66
CA VAL A 44 -13.30 19.15 1.45
C VAL A 44 -12.64 19.38 2.81
N LEU A 45 -12.11 18.32 3.44
CA LEU A 45 -11.51 18.34 4.77
C LEU A 45 -10.04 17.99 4.66
N MET A 46 -9.14 18.81 5.20
CA MET A 46 -7.71 18.55 5.20
C MET A 46 -7.22 18.23 6.62
N LEU A 47 -6.42 17.18 6.74
CA LEU A 47 -5.72 16.75 7.95
C LEU A 47 -4.27 17.24 7.84
N ASP A 48 -3.94 18.24 8.65
CA ASP A 48 -2.71 19.03 8.58
C ASP A 48 -2.49 19.77 7.25
N CYS A 49 -1.67 20.82 7.28
CA CYS A 49 -1.41 21.70 6.15
C CYS A 49 0.06 22.11 6.11
N GLY A 50 0.97 21.14 6.07
CA GLY A 50 2.40 21.41 5.92
C GLY A 50 2.75 22.22 4.67
N PRO A 51 3.94 22.85 4.61
CA PRO A 51 4.45 23.58 3.45
C PRO A 51 4.37 22.83 2.12
N GLU A 52 4.51 21.50 2.12
CA GLU A 52 4.41 20.69 0.91
C GLU A 52 2.97 20.34 0.50
N ALA A 53 2.02 20.32 1.43
CA ALA A 53 0.67 19.79 1.21
C ALA A 53 -0.06 20.43 0.00
N PRO A 54 -0.07 21.77 -0.17
CA PRO A 54 -0.70 22.38 -1.34
C PRO A 54 -0.11 21.96 -2.69
N ARG A 55 1.21 21.73 -2.75
CA ARG A 55 1.88 21.28 -3.97
C ARG A 55 1.74 19.79 -4.17
N ALA A 56 1.73 19.01 -3.10
CA ALA A 56 1.46 17.57 -3.16
C ALA A 56 0.07 17.29 -3.74
N ALA A 57 -0.96 18.02 -3.33
CA ALA A 57 -2.31 17.88 -3.90
C ALA A 57 -2.30 17.99 -5.43
N LEU A 58 -1.61 19.02 -5.97
CA LEU A 58 -1.47 19.21 -7.42
C LEU A 58 -0.64 18.11 -8.09
N ARG A 59 0.45 17.63 -7.45
CA ARG A 59 1.25 16.49 -7.96
C ARG A 59 0.41 15.22 -8.10
N HIS A 60 -0.59 15.05 -7.23
CA HIS A 60 -1.52 13.93 -7.24
C HIS A 60 -2.84 14.24 -7.96
N GLY A 61 -2.89 15.33 -8.73
CA GLY A 61 -4.03 15.67 -9.59
C GLY A 61 -5.28 16.11 -8.84
N ARG A 62 -5.16 16.58 -7.60
CA ARG A 62 -6.25 17.18 -6.81
C ARG A 62 -6.08 18.69 -6.67
N THR A 63 -7.21 19.39 -6.57
CA THR A 63 -7.27 20.83 -6.30
C THR A 63 -7.70 21.05 -4.84
N LEU A 64 -7.10 22.02 -4.17
CA LEU A 64 -7.52 22.43 -2.82
C LEU A 64 -8.61 23.51 -2.83
N ALA A 65 -9.12 23.91 -4.01
CA ALA A 65 -10.17 24.92 -4.10
C ALA A 65 -11.49 24.51 -3.42
N GLY A 66 -11.73 23.20 -3.29
CA GLY A 66 -12.88 22.61 -2.60
C GLY A 66 -12.76 22.57 -1.07
N VAL A 67 -11.56 22.77 -0.52
CA VAL A 67 -11.32 22.65 0.92
C VAL A 67 -12.08 23.74 1.67
N ARG A 68 -12.81 23.30 2.70
CA ARG A 68 -13.60 24.14 3.62
C ARG A 68 -13.15 24.04 5.06
N HIS A 69 -12.47 22.94 5.42
CA HIS A 69 -12.08 22.68 6.80
C HIS A 69 -10.64 22.15 6.83
N VAL A 70 -9.83 22.66 7.74
CA VAL A 70 -8.47 22.19 8.01
C VAL A 70 -8.36 21.86 9.48
N LEU A 71 -8.13 20.58 9.79
CA LEU A 71 -7.83 20.10 11.13
C LEU A 71 -6.31 20.07 11.32
N LEU A 72 -5.79 20.92 12.19
CA LEU A 72 -4.37 20.99 12.55
C LEU A 72 -4.15 20.19 13.84
N THR A 73 -3.19 19.28 13.83
CA THR A 73 -2.85 18.42 14.96
C THR A 73 -2.01 19.19 15.99
N HIS A 74 -1.04 19.98 15.52
CA HIS A 74 -0.14 20.78 16.34
C HIS A 74 0.57 21.85 15.49
N SER A 75 1.51 22.58 16.10
CA SER A 75 2.12 23.78 15.52
C SER A 75 3.53 23.58 14.96
N HIS A 76 3.98 22.34 14.73
CA HIS A 76 5.27 22.11 14.06
C HIS A 76 5.19 22.50 12.58
N PRO A 77 6.31 22.98 12.00
CA PRO A 77 6.32 23.59 10.67
C PRO A 77 6.04 22.61 9.53
N ASP A 78 6.15 21.31 9.74
CA ASP A 78 5.84 20.26 8.78
C ASP A 78 4.37 19.86 8.77
N HIS A 79 3.62 20.17 9.84
CA HIS A 79 2.15 20.04 9.89
C HIS A 79 1.43 21.37 9.62
N LEU A 80 2.15 22.49 9.79
CA LEU A 80 1.60 23.83 9.68
C LEU A 80 2.46 24.75 8.80
N GLY A 81 2.01 24.96 7.56
CA GLY A 81 2.52 25.92 6.60
C GLY A 81 1.54 27.08 6.39
N PRO A 82 1.47 28.06 7.31
CA PRO A 82 0.44 29.11 7.30
C PRO A 82 0.54 30.03 6.07
N GLN A 83 1.69 30.07 5.39
CA GLN A 83 1.83 30.73 4.09
C GLN A 83 0.83 30.25 3.03
N ALA A 84 0.30 29.03 3.15
CA ALA A 84 -0.74 28.52 2.26
C ALA A 84 -2.01 29.39 2.31
N LEU A 85 -2.33 29.99 3.45
CA LEU A 85 -3.48 30.90 3.60
C LEU A 85 -3.29 32.19 2.83
N LEU A 86 -2.09 32.76 2.88
CA LEU A 86 -1.72 33.92 2.06
C LEU A 86 -1.80 33.59 0.56
N PHE A 87 -1.30 32.43 0.14
CA PHE A 87 -1.38 32.03 -1.27
C PHE A 87 -2.82 31.81 -1.72
N ARG A 88 -3.67 31.30 -0.84
CA ARG A 88 -5.11 31.12 -1.09
C ARG A 88 -5.82 32.46 -1.28
N SER A 89 -5.49 33.50 -0.52
CA SER A 89 -6.14 34.82 -0.65
C SER A 89 -5.91 35.44 -2.03
N TRP A 90 -4.84 35.07 -2.74
CA TRP A 90 -4.57 35.52 -4.11
C TRP A 90 -5.47 34.89 -5.18
N ALA A 91 -6.21 33.83 -4.84
CA ALA A 91 -7.08 33.11 -5.78
C ALA A 91 -8.52 33.68 -5.85
N ALA A 92 -8.80 34.83 -5.19
CA ALA A 92 -10.12 35.49 -5.17
C ALA A 92 -11.26 34.55 -4.74
N THR A 93 -11.06 33.81 -3.65
CA THR A 93 -12.07 32.89 -3.11
C THR A 93 -12.94 33.62 -2.09
N ASP A 94 -14.24 33.75 -2.35
CA ASP A 94 -15.20 34.30 -1.37
C ASP A 94 -15.67 33.26 -0.34
N SER A 95 -15.31 31.99 -0.56
CA SER A 95 -15.69 30.90 0.32
C SER A 95 -14.89 30.93 1.63
N GLU A 96 -15.59 30.82 2.76
CA GLU A 96 -14.98 30.67 4.07
C GLU A 96 -14.24 29.34 4.20
N ILE A 97 -13.11 29.36 4.91
CA ILE A 97 -12.38 28.17 5.35
C ILE A 97 -12.25 28.18 6.88
N GLU A 98 -12.52 27.04 7.50
CA GLU A 98 -12.37 26.85 8.95
C GLU A 98 -11.00 26.24 9.25
N MET A 99 -10.20 26.95 10.04
CA MET A 99 -8.95 26.47 10.61
C MET A 99 -9.22 26.02 12.04
N ILE A 100 -9.08 24.72 12.28
CA ILE A 100 -9.52 24.04 13.50
C ILE A 100 -8.30 23.36 14.11
N GLY A 101 -8.01 23.60 15.40
CA GLY A 101 -6.84 23.00 16.03
C GLY A 101 -6.50 23.61 17.39
N PRO A 102 -5.39 23.16 18.02
CA PRO A 102 -4.87 23.78 19.23
C PRO A 102 -4.59 25.27 19.05
N ILE A 103 -4.81 26.06 20.10
CA ILE A 103 -4.70 27.54 20.01
C ILE A 103 -3.31 27.99 19.54
N ASP A 104 -2.25 27.30 19.98
CA ASP A 104 -0.87 27.61 19.61
C ASP A 104 -0.61 27.44 18.10
N ALA A 105 -1.29 26.48 17.45
CA ALA A 105 -1.23 26.30 16.01
C ALA A 105 -2.03 27.40 15.28
N LEU A 106 -3.23 27.72 15.77
CA LEU A 106 -4.08 28.73 15.15
C LEU A 106 -3.49 30.14 15.24
N ASP A 107 -2.81 30.46 16.34
CA ASP A 107 -2.20 31.77 16.53
C ASP A 107 -1.07 32.01 15.50
N GLN A 108 -0.31 30.97 15.11
CA GLN A 108 0.67 31.08 14.04
C GLN A 108 0.05 31.36 12.66
N CYS A 109 -1.22 31.02 12.43
CA CYS A 109 -1.92 31.35 11.17
C CYS A 109 -2.35 32.81 11.10
N ARG A 110 -2.61 33.47 12.24
CA ARG A 110 -3.24 34.81 12.27
C ARG A 110 -2.39 35.87 11.58
N ASP A 111 -1.07 35.74 11.67
CA ASP A 111 -0.13 36.68 11.07
C ASP A 111 -0.07 36.59 9.53
N TRP A 112 -0.69 35.56 8.93
CA TRP A 112 -0.65 35.29 7.49
C TRP A 112 -1.92 35.67 6.74
N ILE A 113 -2.93 36.17 7.45
CA ILE A 113 -4.23 36.51 6.88
C ILE A 113 -4.56 37.98 7.12
N ALA A 114 -5.24 38.61 6.16
CA ALA A 114 -5.82 39.92 6.34
C ALA A 114 -7.11 39.83 7.18
N PRO A 115 -7.50 40.89 7.92
CA PRO A 115 -8.75 40.89 8.69
C PRO A 115 -10.03 40.64 7.88
N THR A 116 -9.97 40.84 6.56
CA THR A 116 -11.08 40.62 5.61
C THR A 116 -11.04 39.25 4.94
N ASP A 117 -9.97 38.46 5.13
CA ASP A 117 -9.89 37.14 4.52
C ASP A 117 -10.95 36.23 5.14
N PRO A 118 -11.67 35.43 4.33
CA PRO A 118 -12.75 34.58 4.80
C PRO A 118 -12.17 33.32 5.46
N VAL A 119 -11.56 33.50 6.65
CA VAL A 119 -10.94 32.46 7.46
C VAL A 119 -11.51 32.52 8.86
N ARG A 120 -12.08 31.40 9.32
CA ARG A 120 -12.64 31.25 10.66
C ARG A 120 -11.73 30.35 11.49
N PHE A 121 -11.36 30.80 12.68
CA PHE A 121 -10.57 30.00 13.63
C PHE A 121 -11.47 29.33 14.66
N VAL A 122 -11.27 28.02 14.85
CA VAL A 122 -12.01 27.20 15.82
C VAL A 122 -11.01 26.49 16.73
N PRO A 123 -10.67 27.09 17.90
CA PRO A 123 -9.77 26.46 18.84
C PRO A 123 -10.39 25.20 19.43
N VAL A 124 -9.59 24.14 19.55
CA VAL A 124 -10.02 22.88 20.17
C VAL A 124 -8.97 22.36 21.14
N ALA A 125 -9.40 21.53 22.08
CA ALA A 125 -8.57 20.79 23.02
C ALA A 125 -9.01 19.33 23.13
N ALA A 126 -8.11 18.47 23.63
CA ALA A 126 -8.43 17.07 23.87
C ALA A 126 -9.69 16.91 24.76
N GLY A 127 -10.65 16.11 24.29
CA GLY A 127 -11.96 15.92 24.91
C GLY A 127 -13.11 16.59 24.16
N ASP A 128 -12.82 17.55 23.28
CA ASP A 128 -13.84 18.21 22.48
C ASP A 128 -14.50 17.29 21.44
N VAL A 129 -15.77 17.57 21.14
CA VAL A 129 -16.53 16.92 20.07
C VAL A 129 -17.22 17.98 19.24
N LEU A 130 -16.93 17.98 17.95
CA LEU A 130 -17.35 19.01 16.99
C LEU A 130 -18.17 18.39 15.86
N THR A 131 -19.03 19.21 15.25
CA THR A 131 -19.54 18.97 13.90
C THR A 131 -18.80 19.90 12.95
N VAL A 132 -18.10 19.33 11.98
CA VAL A 132 -17.27 20.05 10.98
C VAL A 132 -17.86 19.72 9.63
N GLY A 133 -18.64 20.63 9.04
CA GLY A 133 -19.43 20.31 7.85
C GLY A 133 -20.36 19.11 8.11
N GLU A 134 -20.21 18.04 7.33
CA GLU A 134 -20.96 16.78 7.50
C GLU A 134 -20.24 15.74 8.38
N TYR A 135 -19.06 16.08 8.91
CA TYR A 135 -18.23 15.19 9.72
C TYR A 135 -18.48 15.41 11.21
N ARG A 136 -18.44 14.33 11.98
CA ARG A 136 -18.33 14.40 13.44
C ARG A 136 -16.89 14.13 13.84
N VAL A 137 -16.28 15.08 14.55
CA VAL A 137 -14.86 15.01 14.94
C VAL A 137 -14.77 14.94 16.46
N ARG A 138 -14.03 13.97 16.98
CA ARG A 138 -13.60 13.90 18.38
C ARG A 138 -12.13 14.23 18.47
N VAL A 139 -11.77 15.11 19.39
CA VAL A 139 -10.39 15.55 19.62
C VAL A 139 -9.81 14.73 20.76
N LEU A 140 -8.71 14.03 20.49
CA LEU A 140 -8.06 13.11 21.43
C LEU A 140 -6.70 13.66 21.85
N PRO A 141 -6.21 13.37 23.05
CA PRO A 141 -4.89 13.82 23.49
C PRO A 141 -3.79 13.07 22.73
N ALA A 142 -2.74 13.78 22.30
CA ALA A 142 -1.52 13.17 21.76
C ALA A 142 -0.46 12.98 22.85
N ALA A 143 0.41 11.98 22.72
CA ALA A 143 1.66 11.90 23.47
C ALA A 143 2.77 12.65 22.71
N HIS A 144 2.52 13.93 22.42
CA HIS A 144 3.41 14.83 21.70
C HIS A 144 3.30 16.25 22.29
N ARG A 145 4.37 17.04 22.20
CA ARG A 145 4.42 18.40 22.80
C ARG A 145 5.32 19.31 21.99
N VAL A 146 4.83 20.49 21.63
CA VAL A 146 5.61 21.51 20.89
C VAL A 146 6.13 22.60 21.83
N LEU A 147 5.23 23.36 22.42
CA LEU A 147 5.42 24.50 23.31
C LEU A 147 4.92 24.20 24.72
N SER A 148 3.73 23.60 24.85
CA SER A 148 3.01 23.46 26.12
C SER A 148 2.27 22.13 26.23
N GLU A 149 2.01 21.66 27.45
CA GLU A 149 1.31 20.39 27.64
C GLU A 149 -0.12 20.44 27.09
N GLY A 150 -0.46 19.51 26.19
CA GLY A 150 -1.78 19.44 25.55
C GLY A 150 -1.94 20.31 24.29
N ASP A 151 -0.86 20.87 23.77
CA ASP A 151 -0.85 21.64 22.52
C ASP A 151 -0.86 20.81 21.23
N SER A 152 -0.91 19.48 21.38
CA SER A 152 -0.90 18.50 20.30
C SER A 152 -2.08 17.55 20.48
N VAL A 153 -2.84 17.33 19.41
CA VAL A 153 -4.07 16.53 19.43
C VAL A 153 -4.13 15.55 18.27
N LEU A 154 -4.92 14.50 18.46
CA LEU A 154 -5.25 13.48 17.46
C LEU A 154 -6.74 13.59 17.12
N TYR A 155 -7.13 13.09 15.94
CA TYR A 155 -8.50 13.22 15.46
C TYR A 155 -9.15 11.87 15.19
N ASP A 156 -10.33 11.67 15.77
CA ASP A 156 -11.26 10.61 15.42
C ASP A 156 -12.39 11.25 14.60
N VAL A 157 -12.43 10.90 13.31
CA VAL A 157 -13.30 11.53 12.31
C VAL A 157 -14.31 10.51 11.83
N GLN A 158 -15.58 10.81 12.04
CA GLN A 158 -16.70 10.05 11.50
C GLN A 158 -17.33 10.82 10.33
N GLY A 159 -17.37 10.18 9.17
CA GLY A 159 -17.97 10.70 7.95
C GLY A 159 -19.50 10.60 7.94
N PRO A 160 -20.16 11.26 6.98
CA PRO A 160 -21.62 11.25 6.85
C PRO A 160 -22.20 9.85 6.56
N GLY A 161 -21.41 8.95 5.98
CA GLY A 161 -21.76 7.55 5.75
C GLY A 161 -21.71 6.67 7.01
N GLY A 162 -21.31 7.24 8.16
CA GLY A 162 -21.07 6.53 9.41
C GLY A 162 -19.69 5.88 9.50
N ASP A 163 -18.92 5.91 8.42
CA ASP A 163 -17.55 5.42 8.36
C ASP A 163 -16.62 6.26 9.21
N ARG A 164 -15.55 5.64 9.73
CA ARG A 164 -14.77 6.23 10.81
C ARG A 164 -13.29 5.99 10.63
N LEU A 165 -12.50 7.06 10.70
CA LEU A 165 -11.05 6.99 10.71
C LEU A 165 -10.46 7.58 11.99
N LEU A 166 -9.30 7.05 12.37
CA LEU A 166 -8.42 7.64 13.39
C LEU A 166 -7.18 8.22 12.70
N TRP A 167 -6.94 9.51 12.88
CA TRP A 167 -5.71 10.21 12.52
C TRP A 167 -4.87 10.43 13.79
N ALA A 168 -3.92 9.54 14.02
CA ALA A 168 -3.04 9.49 15.18
C ALA A 168 -1.60 9.89 14.79
N CYS A 169 -1.43 11.18 14.47
CA CYS A 169 -0.21 11.78 13.94
C CYS A 169 -0.14 13.23 14.48
N ASP A 170 0.87 13.68 15.23
CA ASP A 170 2.00 12.92 15.80
C ASP A 170 1.73 12.48 17.23
N THR A 171 2.30 11.35 17.64
CA THR A 171 2.18 10.84 19.00
C THR A 171 3.20 9.75 19.29
N GLY A 172 3.78 9.79 20.48
CA GLY A 172 4.48 8.63 21.02
C GLY A 172 3.55 7.52 21.54
N PRO A 173 4.12 6.52 22.23
CA PRO A 173 3.36 5.50 22.94
C PRO A 173 2.36 6.12 23.92
N LEU A 174 1.11 5.69 23.81
CA LEU A 174 0.00 6.23 24.60
C LEU A 174 -0.19 5.44 25.90
N PRO A 175 -0.56 6.10 27.01
CA PRO A 175 -0.82 5.40 28.29
C PRO A 175 -2.06 4.50 28.18
N MET A 176 -2.14 3.45 29.00
CA MET A 176 -3.22 2.45 28.90
C MET A 176 -4.64 3.04 29.02
N GLU A 177 -4.82 4.05 29.88
CA GLU A 177 -6.09 4.78 30.05
C GLU A 177 -6.52 5.58 28.81
N TRP A 178 -5.61 5.83 27.87
CA TRP A 178 -5.95 6.48 26.60
C TRP A 178 -6.86 5.57 25.76
N PHE A 179 -6.60 4.26 25.78
CA PHE A 179 -7.31 3.30 24.94
C PHE A 179 -8.79 3.14 25.34
N ASP A 180 -9.17 3.49 26.57
CA ASP A 180 -10.57 3.54 27.01
C ASP A 180 -11.39 4.56 26.19
N ARG A 181 -10.73 5.61 25.66
CA ARG A 181 -11.38 6.66 24.85
C ARG A 181 -11.78 6.19 23.45
N VAL A 182 -11.15 5.13 22.96
CA VAL A 182 -11.37 4.55 21.63
C VAL A 182 -11.83 3.09 21.69
N ALA A 183 -12.07 2.56 22.89
CA ALA A 183 -12.52 1.18 23.06
C ALA A 183 -13.82 0.92 22.29
N GLY A 184 -13.84 -0.17 21.53
CA GLY A 184 -14.96 -0.55 20.67
C GLY A 184 -15.28 0.43 19.54
N ALA A 185 -14.35 1.33 19.19
CA ALA A 185 -14.60 2.31 18.14
C ALA A 185 -14.78 1.69 16.75
N ASP A 186 -14.22 0.49 16.53
CA ASP A 186 -14.27 -0.29 15.28
C ASP A 186 -13.99 0.59 14.05
N TYR A 187 -12.82 1.24 14.05
CA TYR A 187 -12.42 2.14 12.98
C TYR A 187 -12.35 1.38 11.65
N ASP A 188 -12.79 2.01 10.57
CA ASP A 188 -12.59 1.48 9.22
C ASP A 188 -11.13 1.69 8.77
N ALA A 189 -10.50 2.78 9.20
CA ALA A 189 -9.09 3.05 8.96
C ALA A 189 -8.39 3.70 10.15
N VAL A 190 -7.13 3.34 10.40
CA VAL A 190 -6.26 3.96 11.39
C VAL A 190 -4.98 4.40 10.70
N PHE A 191 -4.73 5.70 10.68
CA PHE A 191 -3.47 6.30 10.28
C PHE A 191 -2.67 6.60 11.55
N LEU A 192 -1.63 5.82 11.79
CA LEU A 192 -0.81 5.91 13.00
C LEU A 192 0.62 6.27 12.62
N GLU A 193 1.21 7.24 13.31
CA GLU A 193 2.59 7.63 13.06
C GLU A 193 3.59 6.50 13.38
N GLU A 194 4.66 6.39 12.59
CA GLU A 194 5.78 5.49 12.86
C GLU A 194 7.09 6.17 12.45
N THR A 195 7.51 7.14 13.26
CA THR A 195 8.58 8.07 12.89
C THR A 195 9.97 7.50 13.07
N PHE A 196 10.24 6.87 14.22
CA PHE A 196 11.62 6.58 14.66
C PHE A 196 12.18 5.26 14.14
N GLY A 197 11.38 4.39 13.53
CA GLY A 197 11.88 3.14 12.97
C GLY A 197 12.66 2.33 14.00
N ASP A 198 13.91 2.00 13.68
CA ASP A 198 14.79 1.19 14.54
C ASP A 198 15.52 1.99 15.64
N ARG A 199 15.27 3.30 15.76
CA ARG A 199 15.99 4.18 16.69
C ARG A 199 15.32 4.20 18.07
N LEU A 200 15.76 3.29 18.94
CA LEU A 200 15.29 3.18 20.33
C LEU A 200 15.90 4.22 21.29
N ASP A 201 16.89 4.99 20.82
CA ASP A 201 17.61 6.01 21.57
C ASP A 201 17.01 7.42 21.42
N LEU A 202 16.04 7.56 20.52
CA LEU A 202 15.24 8.78 20.38
C LEU A 202 14.09 8.71 21.40
N GLY A 203 13.73 9.84 21.99
CA GLY A 203 12.78 9.92 23.13
C GLY A 203 11.40 9.32 22.83
N SER A 204 10.44 9.53 23.73
CA SER A 204 9.11 8.92 23.60
C SER A 204 8.07 9.79 22.89
N ALA A 205 8.50 10.81 22.13
CA ALA A 205 7.58 11.76 21.48
C ALA A 205 6.98 11.22 20.16
N HIS A 206 7.55 10.14 19.63
CA HIS A 206 7.10 9.44 18.44
C HIS A 206 7.25 7.92 18.61
N HIS A 207 6.58 7.15 17.76
CA HIS A 207 6.70 5.70 17.77
C HIS A 207 8.02 5.24 17.14
N THR A 208 8.64 4.27 17.81
CA THR A 208 9.58 3.34 17.17
C THR A 208 8.78 2.19 16.56
N LEU A 209 9.38 1.45 15.65
CA LEU A 209 8.71 0.33 14.98
C LEU A 209 8.18 -0.75 15.96
N PRO A 210 8.91 -1.13 17.03
CA PRO A 210 8.35 -2.00 18.07
C PRO A 210 7.17 -1.37 18.82
N ALA A 211 7.28 -0.09 19.20
CA ALA A 211 6.24 0.60 19.96
C ALA A 211 4.97 0.84 19.14
N PHE A 212 5.11 1.05 17.82
CA PHE A 212 4.01 1.07 16.86
C PHE A 212 3.24 -0.26 16.92
N GLY A 213 3.95 -1.39 16.81
CA GLY A 213 3.34 -2.72 16.88
C GLY A 213 2.64 -3.00 18.21
N GLU A 214 3.18 -2.51 19.33
CA GLU A 214 2.51 -2.56 20.64
C GLU A 214 1.22 -1.74 20.67
N THR A 215 1.25 -0.52 20.13
CA THR A 215 0.08 0.37 20.05
C THR A 215 -1.03 -0.27 19.21
N VAL A 216 -0.70 -0.82 18.04
CA VAL A 216 -1.67 -1.56 17.20
C VAL A 216 -2.24 -2.78 17.93
N ARG A 217 -1.41 -3.51 18.68
CA ARG A 217 -1.89 -4.65 19.48
C ARG A 217 -2.87 -4.22 20.57
N THR A 218 -2.61 -3.10 21.25
CA THR A 218 -3.51 -2.57 22.28
C THR A 218 -4.81 -2.04 21.69
N LEU A 219 -4.75 -1.36 20.54
CA LEU A 219 -5.94 -0.94 19.79
C LEU A 219 -6.81 -2.15 19.38
N ARG A 220 -6.20 -3.27 19.01
CA ARG A 220 -6.93 -4.53 18.77
C ARG A 220 -7.54 -5.09 20.04
N ALA A 221 -6.79 -5.11 21.13
CA ALA A 221 -7.25 -5.66 22.40
C ALA A 221 -8.47 -4.89 22.95
N CYS A 222 -8.57 -3.58 22.73
CA CYS A 222 -9.73 -2.78 23.13
C CYS A 222 -10.84 -2.70 22.06
N GLY A 223 -10.72 -3.39 20.92
CA GLY A 223 -11.72 -3.40 19.85
C GLY A 223 -11.81 -2.09 19.04
N ALA A 224 -10.80 -1.21 19.14
CA ALA A 224 -10.69 -0.04 18.27
C ALA A 224 -10.26 -0.43 16.85
N VAL A 225 -9.38 -1.43 16.74
CA VAL A 225 -8.92 -2.04 15.48
C VAL A 225 -9.47 -3.46 15.40
N THR A 226 -10.14 -3.80 14.31
CA THR A 226 -10.66 -5.14 14.01
C THR A 226 -10.01 -5.70 12.76
N GLU A 227 -10.38 -6.91 12.34
CA GLU A 227 -9.90 -7.50 11.08
C GLU A 227 -10.33 -6.72 9.83
N ARG A 228 -11.34 -5.85 9.98
CA ARG A 228 -11.86 -4.99 8.91
C ARG A 228 -11.13 -3.64 8.83
N THR A 229 -10.40 -3.29 9.87
CA THR A 229 -9.71 -2.01 9.98
C THR A 229 -8.45 -2.02 9.13
N GLU A 230 -8.33 -1.04 8.25
CA GLU A 230 -7.10 -0.78 7.53
C GLU A 230 -6.13 0.03 8.40
N VAL A 231 -4.97 -0.54 8.74
CA VAL A 231 -3.94 0.15 9.55
C VAL A 231 -2.80 0.62 8.66
N VAL A 232 -2.64 1.93 8.56
CA VAL A 232 -1.67 2.60 7.69
C VAL A 232 -0.66 3.36 8.56
N ALA A 233 0.61 2.99 8.44
CA ALA A 233 1.70 3.74 9.06
C ALA A 233 2.00 5.00 8.24
N VAL A 234 1.97 6.16 8.90
CA VAL A 234 2.26 7.48 8.32
C VAL A 234 3.38 8.17 9.10
N HIS A 235 3.77 9.38 8.70
CA HIS A 235 4.86 10.13 9.35
C HIS A 235 6.17 9.33 9.45
N LEU A 236 6.49 8.62 8.37
CA LEU A 236 7.61 7.69 8.29
C LEU A 236 8.95 8.43 8.19
N GLY A 237 9.78 8.33 9.22
CA GLY A 237 11.12 8.91 9.22
C GLY A 237 12.14 8.05 8.49
N HIS A 238 13.20 8.69 7.98
CA HIS A 238 14.31 8.00 7.28
C HIS A 238 15.14 7.05 8.15
N HIS A 239 14.82 6.96 9.45
CA HIS A 239 15.36 5.99 10.40
C HIS A 239 14.76 4.59 10.23
N ASN A 240 13.68 4.48 9.47
CA ASN A 240 13.13 3.21 9.06
C ASN A 240 14.06 2.44 8.11
N PRO A 241 13.97 1.10 8.09
CA PRO A 241 14.67 0.31 7.08
C PRO A 241 14.10 0.62 5.68
N PRO A 242 14.82 0.26 4.60
CA PRO A 242 14.32 0.41 3.23
C PRO A 242 12.88 -0.11 3.09
N VAL A 243 12.04 0.56 2.29
CA VAL A 243 10.57 0.39 2.33
C VAL A 243 10.12 -1.07 2.17
N GLY A 244 10.82 -1.88 1.37
CA GLY A 244 10.51 -3.30 1.20
C GLY A 244 10.66 -4.09 2.51
N GLN A 245 11.65 -3.76 3.33
CA GLN A 245 11.84 -4.35 4.65
C GLN A 245 10.83 -3.78 5.66
N LEU A 246 10.54 -2.48 5.60
CA LEU A 246 9.54 -1.84 6.44
C LEU A 246 8.16 -2.49 6.25
N ARG A 247 7.75 -2.72 5.00
CA ARG A 247 6.48 -3.37 4.67
C ARG A 247 6.34 -4.74 5.32
N ILE A 248 7.39 -5.56 5.29
CA ILE A 248 7.40 -6.88 5.93
C ILE A 248 7.23 -6.76 7.46
N ARG A 249 7.91 -5.80 8.08
CA ARG A 249 7.86 -5.61 9.54
C ARG A 249 6.52 -5.06 10.01
N LEU A 250 5.92 -4.11 9.29
CA LEU A 250 4.58 -3.60 9.58
C LEU A 250 3.51 -4.67 9.37
N ALA A 251 3.66 -5.54 8.36
CA ALA A 251 2.73 -6.65 8.10
C ALA A 251 2.63 -7.63 9.28
N ALA A 252 3.72 -7.83 10.05
CA ALA A 252 3.68 -8.65 11.27
C ALA A 252 2.74 -8.08 12.35
N SER A 253 2.45 -6.78 12.29
CA SER A 253 1.45 -6.11 13.13
C SER A 253 0.13 -5.90 12.39
N GLY A 254 -0.07 -6.49 11.20
CA GLY A 254 -1.26 -6.28 10.35
C GLY A 254 -1.45 -4.82 9.93
N ALA A 255 -0.34 -4.13 9.65
CA ALA A 255 -0.30 -2.78 9.13
C ALA A 255 0.54 -2.72 7.84
N ARG A 256 0.47 -1.60 7.14
CA ARG A 256 1.29 -1.31 5.94
C ARG A 256 1.80 0.13 5.98
N PRO A 257 2.91 0.47 5.29
CA PRO A 257 3.23 1.87 5.08
C PRO A 257 2.18 2.50 4.17
N GLY A 258 1.78 3.75 4.44
CA GLY A 258 1.06 4.57 3.47
C GLY A 258 1.99 4.98 2.33
N ASP A 259 1.49 5.39 1.17
CA ASP A 259 2.31 5.96 0.09
C ASP A 259 1.79 7.35 -0.32
N ASP A 260 2.70 8.26 -0.69
CA ASP A 260 2.32 9.59 -1.20
C ASP A 260 1.48 9.44 -2.48
N GLY A 261 0.33 10.10 -2.51
CA GLY A 261 -0.64 10.02 -3.60
C GLY A 261 -1.60 8.85 -3.53
N GLU A 262 -1.47 7.99 -2.51
CA GLU A 262 -2.39 6.89 -2.30
C GLU A 262 -3.78 7.38 -1.91
N VAL A 263 -4.80 6.78 -2.51
CA VAL A 263 -6.21 7.00 -2.17
C VAL A 263 -6.74 5.78 -1.41
N THR A 264 -7.12 5.98 -0.15
CA THR A 264 -7.74 4.99 0.72
C THR A 264 -9.23 5.28 0.86
N THR A 265 -10.10 4.29 0.64
CA THR A 265 -11.56 4.44 0.84
C THR A 265 -11.98 3.88 2.20
N VAL A 266 -12.30 4.78 3.13
CA VAL A 266 -12.80 4.46 4.48
C VAL A 266 -14.30 4.13 4.41
N GLY A 267 -14.75 3.08 5.09
CA GLY A 267 -16.17 2.66 5.17
C GLY A 267 -16.65 1.68 4.12
N ARG A 268 -15.95 1.55 2.99
CA ARG A 268 -15.97 0.31 2.24
C ARG A 268 -14.93 -0.57 2.90
N THR A 269 -15.37 -1.60 3.61
CA THR A 269 -14.47 -2.69 3.97
C THR A 269 -13.66 -3.07 2.73
N THR A 270 -12.36 -2.76 2.74
CA THR A 270 -11.35 -3.53 2.03
C THR A 270 -11.14 -4.88 2.72
N GLY A 271 -12.18 -5.41 3.38
CA GLY A 271 -12.36 -6.85 3.51
C GLY A 271 -12.32 -7.44 2.11
N LYS A 272 -11.18 -8.03 1.76
CA LYS A 272 -10.81 -8.61 0.46
C LYS A 272 -10.34 -7.62 -0.64
N ALA A 273 -9.22 -6.94 -0.46
CA ALA A 273 -8.29 -6.80 -1.59
C ALA A 273 -7.34 -8.01 -1.66
N ALA A 274 -6.92 -8.53 -0.52
CA ALA A 274 -6.01 -9.68 -0.44
C ALA A 274 -6.70 -11.05 -0.49
N ALA A 275 -7.97 -11.19 -0.90
CA ALA A 275 -8.61 -12.51 -0.97
C ALA A 275 -9.05 -12.94 -2.37
N THR A 276 -8.96 -12.09 -3.40
CA THR A 276 -9.26 -12.49 -4.79
C THR A 276 -8.33 -11.83 -5.80
N GLN A 277 -7.21 -11.26 -5.36
CA GLN A 277 -6.31 -10.53 -6.26
C GLN A 277 -5.55 -11.51 -7.14
N ARG A 278 -5.80 -11.40 -8.44
CA ARG A 278 -5.11 -12.14 -9.49
C ARG A 278 -4.02 -11.28 -10.07
N THR A 279 -2.79 -11.72 -9.88
CA THR A 279 -1.59 -11.00 -10.32
C THR A 279 -0.83 -11.81 -11.35
N LEU A 280 -0.55 -11.20 -12.51
CA LEU A 280 0.32 -11.78 -13.51
C LEU A 280 1.72 -11.15 -13.41
N VAL A 281 2.74 -11.97 -13.18
CA VAL A 281 4.15 -11.54 -13.14
C VAL A 281 4.85 -12.00 -14.42
N LEU A 282 5.21 -11.04 -15.26
CA LEU A 282 5.93 -11.21 -16.51
C LEU A 282 7.41 -10.92 -16.34
N GLY A 283 8.25 -11.52 -17.19
CA GLY A 283 9.65 -11.11 -17.29
C GLY A 283 10.50 -12.09 -18.10
N GLY A 284 11.67 -11.62 -18.52
CA GLY A 284 12.65 -12.44 -19.22
C GLY A 284 13.17 -13.61 -18.36
N VAL A 285 13.94 -14.51 -18.99
CA VAL A 285 14.68 -15.54 -18.26
C VAL A 285 15.70 -14.86 -17.32
N ARG A 286 15.80 -15.33 -16.07
CA ARG A 286 16.68 -14.75 -15.02
C ARG A 286 16.40 -13.27 -14.67
N SER A 287 15.21 -12.76 -14.99
CA SER A 287 14.80 -11.41 -14.62
C SER A 287 14.50 -11.22 -13.13
N GLY A 288 14.33 -12.30 -12.35
CA GLY A 288 13.87 -12.23 -10.96
C GLY A 288 12.37 -12.41 -10.76
N LYS A 289 11.59 -12.67 -11.82
CA LYS A 289 10.13 -12.80 -11.75
C LYS A 289 9.60 -13.83 -10.74
N SER A 290 10.19 -15.03 -10.65
CA SER A 290 9.74 -16.04 -9.68
C SER A 290 9.99 -15.58 -8.24
N ARG A 291 11.13 -14.93 -7.98
CA ARG A 291 11.42 -14.35 -6.66
C ARG A 291 10.40 -13.28 -6.29
N HIS A 292 10.11 -12.35 -7.21
CA HIS A 292 9.10 -11.33 -6.96
C HIS A 292 7.71 -11.94 -6.71
N ALA A 293 7.35 -12.98 -7.47
CA ALA A 293 6.08 -13.68 -7.28
C ALA A 293 6.02 -14.43 -5.93
N GLU A 294 7.14 -14.98 -5.47
CA GLU A 294 7.27 -15.55 -4.12
C GLU A 294 7.09 -14.47 -3.04
N GLU A 295 7.76 -13.31 -3.18
CA GLU A 295 7.66 -12.16 -2.25
C GLU A 295 6.23 -11.61 -2.14
N LEU A 296 5.42 -11.68 -3.21
CA LEU A 296 4.00 -11.27 -3.19
C LEU A 296 3.13 -12.16 -2.29
N LEU A 297 3.54 -13.39 -2.02
CA LEU A 297 2.78 -14.38 -1.27
C LEU A 297 3.45 -14.79 0.05
N GLU A 298 4.65 -14.28 0.34
CA GLU A 298 5.47 -14.68 1.50
C GLU A 298 4.77 -14.42 2.85
N SER A 299 3.89 -13.42 2.92
CA SER A 299 3.14 -13.08 4.13
C SER A 299 1.96 -14.01 4.43
N PHE A 300 1.56 -14.87 3.50
CA PHE A 300 0.46 -15.80 3.72
C PHE A 300 0.94 -17.02 4.52
N PRO A 301 0.17 -17.48 5.52
CA PRO A 301 0.57 -18.56 6.42
C PRO A 301 0.72 -19.90 5.68
N ALA A 302 -0.05 -20.11 4.61
CA ALA A 302 -0.01 -21.26 3.74
C ALA A 302 -0.21 -20.82 2.28
N VAL A 303 0.50 -21.48 1.37
CA VAL A 303 0.45 -21.20 -0.08
C VAL A 303 0.61 -22.50 -0.84
N THR A 304 -0.22 -22.70 -1.87
CA THR A 304 -0.08 -23.78 -2.84
C THR A 304 0.77 -23.32 -4.03
N TYR A 305 1.99 -23.85 -4.12
CA TYR A 305 2.88 -23.66 -5.26
C TYR A 305 2.56 -24.69 -6.34
N VAL A 306 2.02 -24.24 -7.48
CA VAL A 306 1.70 -25.06 -8.64
C VAL A 306 2.88 -25.05 -9.61
N ALA A 307 3.63 -26.14 -9.61
CA ALA A 307 4.79 -26.33 -10.47
C ALA A 307 4.36 -27.04 -11.76
N THR A 308 4.26 -26.29 -12.87
CA THR A 308 3.73 -26.80 -14.15
C THR A 308 4.81 -27.40 -15.06
N GLY A 309 6.07 -27.35 -14.64
CA GLY A 309 7.22 -27.82 -15.44
C GLY A 309 7.52 -29.32 -15.34
N GLY A 310 6.92 -30.02 -14.38
CA GLY A 310 7.16 -31.44 -14.12
C GLY A 310 8.63 -31.84 -13.89
N THR A 311 8.87 -33.15 -13.80
CA THR A 311 10.21 -33.75 -13.81
C THR A 311 10.65 -34.02 -15.25
N ARG A 312 11.71 -33.35 -15.71
CA ARG A 312 12.39 -33.72 -16.96
C ARG A 312 13.50 -34.71 -16.65
N ASP A 313 13.26 -35.98 -16.95
CA ASP A 313 14.24 -37.04 -16.72
C ASP A 313 15.54 -36.76 -17.49
N GLY A 314 16.66 -36.73 -16.76
CA GLY A 314 18.01 -36.61 -17.32
C GLY A 314 18.58 -35.19 -17.47
N ASP A 315 17.86 -34.13 -17.09
CA ASP A 315 18.37 -32.75 -17.11
C ASP A 315 18.89 -32.32 -15.72
N ALA A 316 20.20 -32.45 -15.51
CA ALA A 316 20.84 -32.11 -14.24
C ALA A 316 20.75 -30.60 -13.90
N GLU A 317 20.76 -29.72 -14.91
CA GLU A 317 20.60 -28.27 -14.72
C GLU A 317 19.17 -27.94 -14.28
N TRP A 318 18.18 -28.62 -14.86
CA TRP A 318 16.78 -28.53 -14.44
C TRP A 318 16.59 -29.02 -13.00
N ALA A 319 17.18 -30.17 -12.65
CA ALA A 319 17.08 -30.73 -11.30
C ALA A 319 17.70 -29.80 -10.24
N GLU A 320 18.88 -29.22 -10.51
CA GLU A 320 19.53 -28.25 -9.63
C GLU A 320 18.67 -26.98 -9.48
N ARG A 321 18.09 -26.48 -10.57
CA ARG A 321 17.17 -25.33 -10.53
C ARG A 321 15.92 -25.58 -9.71
N VAL A 322 15.34 -26.78 -9.81
CA VAL A 322 14.17 -27.20 -9.00
C VAL A 322 14.57 -27.27 -7.52
N ALA A 323 15.73 -27.84 -7.20
CA ALA A 323 16.24 -27.91 -5.83
C ALA A 323 16.45 -26.53 -5.22
N LEU A 324 17.07 -25.60 -5.96
CA LEU A 324 17.24 -24.21 -5.53
C LEU A 324 15.90 -23.48 -5.35
N HIS A 325 14.91 -23.75 -6.19
CA HIS A 325 13.56 -23.19 -6.03
C HIS A 325 12.88 -23.72 -4.78
N ARG A 326 12.92 -25.04 -4.53
CA ARG A 326 12.33 -25.64 -3.33
C ARG A 326 13.00 -25.14 -2.05
N ALA A 327 14.33 -25.00 -2.06
CA ALA A 327 15.09 -24.57 -0.88
C ALA A 327 14.82 -23.11 -0.46
N ARG A 328 14.34 -22.25 -1.37
CA ARG A 328 14.03 -20.85 -1.09
C ARG A 328 12.64 -20.63 -0.47
N ARG A 329 11.73 -21.59 -0.61
CA ARG A 329 10.33 -21.43 -0.20
C ARG A 329 10.17 -21.65 1.31
N PRO A 330 9.23 -20.93 1.96
CA PRO A 330 8.85 -21.25 3.34
C PRO A 330 8.40 -22.70 3.48
N ARG A 331 8.72 -23.33 4.63
CA ARG A 331 8.31 -24.72 4.91
C ARG A 331 6.80 -24.91 5.00
N SER A 332 6.04 -23.82 5.20
CA SER A 332 4.59 -23.84 5.23
C SER A 332 3.93 -23.93 3.85
N TRP A 333 4.71 -23.82 2.76
CA TRP A 333 4.18 -23.90 1.40
C TRP A 333 4.08 -25.35 0.93
N THR A 334 2.95 -25.69 0.33
CA THR A 334 2.73 -26.99 -0.29
C THR A 334 3.04 -26.89 -1.78
N THR A 335 3.80 -27.84 -2.32
CA THR A 335 4.06 -27.88 -3.77
C THR A 335 3.21 -28.96 -4.42
N VAL A 336 2.45 -28.58 -5.46
CA VAL A 336 1.69 -29.49 -6.32
C VAL A 336 2.31 -29.45 -7.71
N GLU A 337 2.79 -30.59 -8.18
CA GLU A 337 3.29 -30.76 -9.55
C GLU A 337 2.18 -31.26 -10.44
N THR A 338 1.67 -30.39 -11.32
CA THR A 338 0.57 -30.72 -12.23
C THR A 338 0.55 -29.79 -13.41
N ASP A 339 0.06 -30.27 -14.56
CA ASP A 339 -0.32 -29.43 -15.69
C ASP A 339 -1.83 -29.12 -15.71
N ASP A 340 -2.62 -29.71 -14.80
CA ASP A 340 -4.03 -29.41 -14.59
C ASP A 340 -4.22 -28.24 -13.61
N VAL A 341 -3.76 -27.07 -14.05
CA VAL A 341 -3.84 -25.82 -13.30
C VAL A 341 -5.28 -25.39 -13.07
N ALA A 342 -6.19 -25.70 -14.00
CA ALA A 342 -7.59 -25.33 -13.90
C ALA A 342 -8.30 -26.04 -12.74
N ALA A 343 -8.04 -27.34 -12.53
CA ALA A 343 -8.55 -28.08 -11.38
C ALA A 343 -8.07 -27.45 -10.06
N VAL A 344 -6.76 -27.20 -9.93
CA VAL A 344 -6.18 -26.60 -8.71
C VAL A 344 -6.79 -25.23 -8.42
N LEU A 345 -6.95 -24.38 -9.44
CA LEU A 345 -7.56 -23.05 -9.29
C LEU A 345 -9.01 -23.10 -8.81
N ARG A 346 -9.79 -24.11 -9.21
CA ARG A 346 -11.20 -24.25 -8.82
C ARG A 346 -11.38 -24.79 -7.42
N GLU A 347 -10.49 -25.66 -6.98
CA GLU A 347 -10.55 -26.33 -5.68
C GLU A 347 -9.84 -25.55 -4.56
N ALA A 348 -9.11 -24.50 -4.91
CA ALA A 348 -8.28 -23.77 -3.98
C ALA A 348 -9.05 -23.05 -2.87
N ASP A 349 -8.64 -23.32 -1.64
CA ASP A 349 -9.03 -22.65 -0.39
C ASP A 349 -7.89 -21.81 0.20
N GLU A 350 -6.67 -21.97 -0.32
CA GLU A 350 -5.47 -21.21 0.05
C GLU A 350 -4.88 -20.41 -1.13
N PRO A 351 -4.14 -19.31 -0.87
CA PRO A 351 -3.40 -18.59 -1.90
C PRO A 351 -2.49 -19.49 -2.74
N LEU A 352 -2.30 -19.14 -4.00
CA LEU A 352 -1.55 -20.00 -4.92
C LEU A 352 -0.63 -19.26 -5.88
N LEU A 353 0.49 -19.92 -6.19
CA LEU A 353 1.53 -19.44 -7.09
C LEU A 353 1.71 -20.44 -8.24
N ILE A 354 1.43 -20.04 -9.46
CA ILE A 354 1.62 -20.85 -10.67
C ILE A 354 2.96 -20.47 -11.31
N ASP A 355 3.91 -21.42 -11.36
CA ASP A 355 5.23 -21.24 -11.98
C ASP A 355 5.53 -22.42 -12.94
N CYS A 356 5.44 -22.25 -14.26
CA CYS A 356 4.97 -21.05 -14.98
C CYS A 356 4.08 -21.38 -16.18
N LEU A 357 3.27 -20.40 -16.60
CA LEU A 357 2.39 -20.50 -17.77
C LEU A 357 3.11 -20.93 -19.05
N GLY A 358 4.40 -20.59 -19.19
CA GLY A 358 5.21 -21.05 -20.32
C GLY A 358 5.43 -22.56 -20.33
N THR A 359 5.70 -23.17 -19.17
CA THR A 359 5.83 -24.63 -19.06
C THR A 359 4.48 -25.34 -19.17
N TRP A 360 3.43 -24.76 -18.60
CA TRP A 360 2.06 -25.24 -18.77
C TRP A 360 1.67 -25.29 -20.25
N LEU A 361 1.93 -24.21 -21.01
CA LEU A 361 1.62 -24.16 -22.44
C LEU A 361 2.40 -25.23 -23.22
N THR A 362 3.68 -25.45 -22.91
CA THR A 362 4.47 -26.54 -23.51
C THR A 362 3.81 -27.90 -23.28
N ALA A 363 3.38 -28.19 -22.04
CA ALA A 363 2.72 -29.46 -21.72
C ALA A 363 1.41 -29.66 -22.52
N ARG A 364 0.65 -28.58 -22.75
CA ARG A 364 -0.59 -28.62 -23.56
C ARG A 364 -0.29 -28.83 -25.05
N LEU A 365 0.76 -28.20 -25.56
CA LEU A 365 1.21 -28.42 -26.94
C LEU A 365 1.72 -29.86 -27.17
N ASP A 366 2.44 -30.43 -26.20
CA ASP A 366 2.88 -31.83 -26.23
C ASP A 366 1.70 -32.79 -26.20
N ARG A 367 0.73 -32.57 -25.30
CA ARG A 367 -0.47 -33.41 -25.13
C ARG A 367 -1.30 -33.54 -26.41
N HIS A 368 -1.41 -32.46 -27.18
CA HIS A 368 -2.19 -32.41 -28.42
C HIS A 368 -1.33 -32.58 -29.68
N ASP A 369 -0.08 -33.02 -29.54
CA ASP A 369 0.90 -33.26 -30.62
C ASP A 369 1.07 -32.08 -31.60
N VAL A 370 0.92 -30.84 -31.10
CA VAL A 370 0.90 -29.64 -31.94
C VAL A 370 2.25 -29.40 -32.62
N TRP A 371 3.36 -29.81 -32.00
CA TRP A 371 4.69 -29.71 -32.59
C TRP A 371 4.84 -30.49 -33.89
N SER A 372 4.04 -31.55 -34.05
CA SER A 372 4.04 -32.46 -35.20
C SER A 372 2.87 -32.18 -36.16
N GLY A 373 2.10 -31.11 -35.93
CA GLY A 373 0.94 -30.73 -36.74
C GLY A 373 -0.42 -31.15 -36.18
N GLY A 374 -0.49 -31.47 -34.88
CA GLY A 374 -1.73 -31.74 -34.15
C GLY A 374 -2.66 -30.53 -33.99
N ASP A 375 -3.72 -30.71 -33.22
CA ASP A 375 -4.86 -29.79 -33.18
C ASP A 375 -4.65 -28.59 -32.24
N LEU A 376 -4.47 -27.40 -32.83
CA LEU A 376 -4.40 -26.14 -32.09
C LEU A 376 -5.72 -25.74 -31.41
N ALA A 377 -6.88 -26.20 -31.92
CA ALA A 377 -8.17 -25.87 -31.32
C ALA A 377 -8.36 -26.54 -29.95
N ALA A 378 -7.74 -27.71 -29.75
CA ALA A 378 -7.72 -28.39 -28.46
C ALA A 378 -6.92 -27.59 -27.41
N VAL A 379 -5.76 -27.03 -27.80
CA VAL A 379 -4.98 -26.12 -26.94
C VAL A 379 -5.76 -24.85 -26.62
N GLU A 380 -6.47 -24.30 -27.59
CA GLU A 380 -7.33 -23.13 -27.37
C GLU A 380 -8.44 -23.43 -26.34
N THR A 381 -9.01 -24.63 -26.39
CA THR A 381 -9.99 -25.09 -25.40
C THR A 381 -9.37 -25.18 -23.99
N ASP A 382 -8.15 -25.70 -23.86
CA ASP A 382 -7.43 -25.72 -22.59
C ASP A 382 -7.16 -24.30 -22.04
N VAL A 383 -6.89 -23.32 -22.94
CA VAL A 383 -6.69 -21.92 -22.55
C VAL A 383 -7.98 -21.30 -22.03
N GLU A 384 -9.12 -21.53 -22.68
CA GLU A 384 -10.42 -21.08 -22.16
C GLU A 384 -10.70 -21.68 -20.79
N GLU A 385 -10.40 -22.97 -20.61
CA GLU A 385 -10.58 -23.64 -19.34
C GLU A 385 -9.74 -23.01 -18.22
N LEU A 386 -8.47 -22.71 -18.51
CA LEU A 386 -7.58 -22.01 -17.58
C LEU A 386 -8.12 -20.62 -17.24
N LEU A 387 -8.61 -19.86 -18.23
CA LEU A 387 -9.12 -18.50 -18.03
C LEU A 387 -10.42 -18.50 -17.24
N ASP A 388 -11.30 -19.47 -17.46
CA ASP A 388 -12.51 -19.66 -16.65
C ASP A 388 -12.15 -19.93 -15.19
N ALA A 389 -11.23 -20.87 -14.95
CA ALA A 389 -10.75 -21.19 -13.61
C ALA A 389 -10.09 -19.96 -12.96
N TRP A 390 -9.22 -19.26 -13.69
CA TRP A 390 -8.57 -18.02 -13.25
C TRP A 390 -9.60 -16.97 -12.85
N ARG A 391 -10.59 -16.68 -13.71
CA ARG A 391 -11.67 -15.70 -13.42
C ARG A 391 -12.46 -16.05 -12.15
N SER A 392 -12.74 -17.34 -11.96
CA SER A 392 -13.55 -17.84 -10.85
C SER A 392 -12.78 -18.02 -9.53
N CYS A 393 -11.44 -17.93 -9.56
CA CYS A 393 -10.61 -18.16 -8.38
C CYS A 393 -10.96 -17.17 -7.25
N ALA A 394 -11.34 -17.75 -6.11
CA ALA A 394 -11.88 -17.03 -4.95
C ALA A 394 -10.83 -16.74 -3.86
N VAL A 395 -9.57 -17.08 -4.14
CA VAL A 395 -8.39 -16.88 -3.29
C VAL A 395 -7.33 -16.08 -4.06
N PRO A 396 -6.30 -15.53 -3.40
CA PRO A 396 -5.21 -14.85 -4.09
C PRO A 396 -4.46 -15.79 -5.02
N ALA A 397 -4.20 -15.33 -6.24
CA ALA A 397 -3.54 -16.13 -7.24
C ALA A 397 -2.46 -15.32 -7.96
N VAL A 398 -1.24 -15.84 -7.99
CA VAL A 398 -0.14 -15.25 -8.73
C VAL A 398 0.27 -16.21 -9.85
N ALA A 399 0.29 -15.74 -11.09
CA ALA A 399 0.78 -16.50 -12.22
C ALA A 399 2.10 -15.91 -12.72
N VAL A 400 3.12 -16.74 -12.87
CA VAL A 400 4.40 -16.37 -13.46
C VAL A 400 4.38 -16.75 -14.93
N SER A 401 4.84 -15.85 -15.79
CA SER A 401 5.05 -16.17 -17.21
C SER A 401 6.29 -15.50 -17.77
N ASN A 402 6.86 -16.13 -18.79
CA ASN A 402 8.00 -15.56 -19.50
C ASN A 402 7.52 -14.49 -20.47
N GLU A 403 8.22 -13.36 -20.49
CA GLU A 403 8.14 -12.45 -21.65
C GLU A 403 9.15 -12.91 -22.70
N VAL A 404 8.64 -13.37 -23.85
CA VAL A 404 9.41 -13.90 -24.99
C VAL A 404 9.24 -13.06 -26.26
N GLY A 405 8.29 -12.12 -26.29
CA GLY A 405 7.99 -11.25 -27.43
C GLY A 405 9.02 -10.14 -27.64
N SER A 406 9.68 -9.69 -26.57
CA SER A 406 10.68 -8.61 -26.58
C SER A 406 12.06 -9.06 -27.09
N GLY A 407 12.23 -10.33 -27.46
CA GLY A 407 13.49 -10.91 -27.96
C GLY A 407 13.57 -11.01 -29.50
N VAL A 408 14.67 -11.60 -29.99
CA VAL A 408 14.84 -11.90 -31.43
C VAL A 408 13.81 -12.93 -31.89
N VAL A 409 13.33 -12.81 -33.14
CA VAL A 409 12.46 -13.82 -33.76
C VAL A 409 13.16 -15.18 -33.77
N PRO A 410 12.56 -16.24 -33.18
CA PRO A 410 13.20 -17.55 -33.16
C PRO A 410 13.46 -18.09 -34.58
N PRO A 411 14.63 -18.72 -34.83
CA PRO A 411 14.97 -19.24 -36.15
C PRO A 411 14.13 -20.48 -36.51
N THR A 412 13.64 -21.23 -35.52
CA THR A 412 12.85 -22.45 -35.72
C THR A 412 11.35 -22.15 -35.80
N ALA A 413 10.62 -22.98 -36.55
CA ALA A 413 9.16 -22.87 -36.65
C ALA A 413 8.48 -23.10 -35.28
N SER A 414 8.94 -24.11 -34.53
CA SER A 414 8.46 -24.39 -33.17
C SER A 414 8.68 -23.21 -32.21
N GLY A 415 9.84 -22.55 -32.28
CA GLY A 415 10.13 -21.39 -31.47
C GLY A 415 9.20 -20.21 -31.77
N ARG A 416 8.92 -19.94 -33.06
CA ARG A 416 7.97 -18.90 -33.46
C ARG A 416 6.55 -19.21 -33.00
N LEU A 417 6.10 -20.46 -33.18
CA LEU A 417 4.79 -20.91 -32.73
C LEU A 417 4.61 -20.72 -31.22
N PHE A 418 5.57 -21.20 -30.42
CA PHE A 418 5.53 -21.06 -28.97
C PHE A 418 5.51 -19.59 -28.53
N ARG A 419 6.38 -18.75 -29.11
CA ARG A 419 6.42 -17.31 -28.81
C ARG A 419 5.07 -16.65 -29.05
N ASP A 420 4.45 -16.92 -30.20
CA ASP A 420 3.20 -16.28 -30.59
C ASP A 420 2.03 -16.76 -29.71
N LEU A 421 1.99 -18.06 -29.37
CA LEU A 421 0.97 -18.61 -28.48
C LEU A 421 1.13 -18.11 -27.04
N LEU A 422 2.35 -18.09 -26.50
CA LEU A 422 2.61 -17.58 -25.15
C LEU A 422 2.29 -16.08 -25.04
N GLY A 423 2.62 -15.30 -26.07
CA GLY A 423 2.25 -13.88 -26.12
C GLY A 423 0.74 -13.66 -26.07
N ARG A 424 -0.04 -14.46 -26.82
CA ARG A 424 -1.51 -14.43 -26.78
C ARG A 424 -2.06 -14.86 -25.42
N LEU A 425 -1.52 -15.94 -24.84
CA LEU A 425 -1.90 -16.41 -23.50
C LEU A 425 -1.66 -15.32 -22.45
N ASN A 426 -0.46 -14.73 -22.44
CA ASN A 426 -0.09 -13.67 -21.50
C ASN A 426 -1.05 -12.47 -21.60
N ALA A 427 -1.39 -12.04 -22.82
CA ALA A 427 -2.32 -10.94 -23.03
C ALA A 427 -3.72 -11.24 -22.47
N ARG A 428 -4.20 -12.48 -22.63
CA ARG A 428 -5.52 -12.90 -22.14
C ARG A 428 -5.55 -13.05 -20.63
N VAL A 429 -4.54 -13.67 -20.02
CA VAL A 429 -4.43 -13.75 -18.56
C VAL A 429 -4.29 -12.36 -17.95
N ALA A 430 -3.51 -11.46 -18.59
CA ALA A 430 -3.39 -10.07 -18.17
C ALA A 430 -4.74 -9.33 -18.21
N ALA A 431 -5.56 -9.56 -19.22
CA ALA A 431 -6.90 -8.97 -19.32
C ALA A 431 -7.80 -9.35 -18.13
N GLU A 432 -7.67 -10.57 -17.63
CA GLU A 432 -8.45 -11.13 -16.52
C GLU A 432 -7.79 -10.97 -15.14
N SER A 433 -6.66 -10.26 -15.08
CA SER A 433 -5.87 -10.00 -13.86
C SER A 433 -6.07 -8.55 -13.36
N GLN A 434 -6.15 -8.40 -12.04
CA GLN A 434 -6.24 -7.08 -11.40
C GLN A 434 -4.90 -6.36 -11.40
N ALA A 435 -3.79 -7.11 -11.28
CA ALA A 435 -2.44 -6.55 -11.30
C ALA A 435 -1.57 -7.26 -12.34
N VAL A 436 -0.71 -6.50 -13.01
CA VAL A 436 0.26 -7.02 -13.97
C VAL A 436 1.59 -6.35 -13.73
N THR A 437 2.62 -7.13 -13.44
CA THR A 437 3.97 -6.64 -13.16
C THR A 437 4.95 -7.19 -14.19
N LEU A 438 5.77 -6.33 -14.78
CA LEU A 438 6.93 -6.73 -15.57
C LEU A 438 8.19 -6.63 -14.72
N VAL A 439 8.97 -7.72 -14.63
CA VAL A 439 10.23 -7.72 -13.90
C VAL A 439 11.40 -7.67 -14.88
N VAL A 440 12.28 -6.69 -14.69
CA VAL A 440 13.51 -6.48 -15.49
C VAL A 440 14.68 -6.30 -14.54
N ALA A 441 15.73 -7.14 -14.67
CA ALA A 441 16.93 -7.08 -13.83
C ALA A 441 16.65 -7.08 -12.30
N GLY A 442 15.60 -7.79 -11.87
CA GLY A 442 15.16 -7.88 -10.48
C GLY A 442 14.24 -6.73 -10.03
N ILE A 443 13.94 -5.78 -10.91
CA ILE A 443 13.14 -4.60 -10.60
C ILE A 443 11.71 -4.83 -11.11
N PRO A 444 10.69 -4.84 -10.22
CA PRO A 444 9.29 -4.93 -10.61
C PRO A 444 8.78 -3.58 -11.11
N THR A 445 8.17 -3.57 -12.29
CA THR A 445 7.50 -2.42 -12.90
C THR A 445 6.02 -2.74 -13.07
N ARG A 446 5.15 -1.97 -12.41
CA ARG A 446 3.70 -2.12 -12.52
C ARG A 446 3.21 -1.68 -13.91
N LEU A 447 2.51 -2.57 -14.61
CA LEU A 447 1.83 -2.28 -15.87
C LEU A 447 0.34 -1.97 -15.65
N ARG A 448 -0.25 -2.58 -14.62
CA ARG A 448 -1.60 -2.40 -14.09
C ARG A 448 -1.57 -2.78 -12.61
#